data_AF-A0A7J8G0A6-F1
#
_entry.id   AF-A0A7J8G0A6-F1
#
_cell.length_a   1.000
_cell.length_b   1.000
_cell.length_c   1.000
_cell.angle_alpha   90.00
_cell.angle_beta   90.00
_cell.angle_gamma   90.00
#
_symmetry.space_group_name_H-M   'P 1'
#
loop_
_entity.id
_entity.type
_entity.pdbx_description
1 polymer ?
#
loop_
_entity_poly.entity_id
_entity_poly.type
_entity_poly.pdbx_seq_one_letter_code
_entity_poly.pdbx_strand_id
1 'polypeptide(L)'
;MNVGVAHSEVNPNTRVMNSRGIWLAYIILVGLLHVVLLSIPFFSIPVVWTLTNVIHNLAMYVFLHTVKGTPFETPDQGKARLLTHWEQMDYGLQFTSSRKFLSISPIVL
;
A
#
# COMPACT_ATOMS: atom_id res chain seq x y z
N MET A 1 -3.80 39.99 -8.69
CA MET A 1 -4.00 38.67 -9.30
C MET A 1 -4.13 37.65 -8.19
N ASN A 2 -5.29 37.03 -8.03
CA ASN A 2 -5.46 35.90 -7.11
C ASN A 2 -4.95 34.65 -7.85
N VAL A 3 -3.65 34.40 -7.77
CA VAL A 3 -3.07 33.18 -8.33
C VAL A 3 -3.53 32.02 -7.45
N GLY A 4 -4.48 31.23 -7.95
CA GLY A 4 -4.94 30.03 -7.26
C GLY A 4 -3.74 29.15 -6.96
N VAL A 5 -3.38 29.00 -5.69
CA VAL A 5 -2.32 28.10 -5.27
C VAL A 5 -2.89 26.70 -5.43
N ALA A 6 -2.36 25.93 -6.38
CA ALA A 6 -2.59 24.49 -6.40
C ALA A 6 -1.93 23.93 -5.13
N HIS A 7 -2.75 23.58 -4.12
CA HIS A 7 -2.28 22.88 -2.94
C HIS A 7 -1.93 21.43 -3.35
N SER A 8 -0.79 21.24 -4.00
CA SER A 8 -0.22 19.91 -4.15
C SER A 8 0.16 19.41 -2.77
N GLU A 9 -0.23 18.18 -2.43
CA GLU A 9 0.19 17.55 -1.19
C GLU A 9 1.72 17.56 -1.09
N VAL A 10 2.23 18.11 0.01
CA VAL A 10 3.67 18.15 0.29
C VAL A 10 4.23 16.75 0.50
N ASN A 11 3.41 15.80 0.96
CA ASN A 11 3.78 14.40 1.08
C ASN A 11 2.72 13.51 0.42
N PRO A 12 2.99 12.96 -0.78
CA PRO A 12 2.04 12.09 -1.47
C PRO A 12 1.61 10.84 -0.67
N ASN A 13 2.46 10.33 0.23
CA ASN A 13 2.14 9.13 1.02
C ASN A 13 0.93 9.30 1.93
N THR A 14 0.57 10.54 2.29
CA THR A 14 -0.57 10.81 3.17
C THR A 14 -1.91 10.50 2.49
N ARG A 15 -1.98 10.57 1.15
CA ARG A 15 -3.25 10.46 0.41
C ARG A 15 -3.25 9.46 -0.73
N VAL A 16 -2.09 8.96 -1.14
CA VAL A 16 -1.95 8.02 -2.27
C VAL A 16 -2.93 6.84 -2.16
N MET A 17 -3.01 6.24 -0.97
CA MET A 17 -3.89 5.09 -0.71
C MET A 17 -5.39 5.41 -0.77
N ASN A 18 -5.81 6.68 -0.76
CA ASN A 18 -7.22 7.04 -0.92
C ASN A 18 -7.72 6.99 -2.38
N SER A 19 -6.82 6.81 -3.34
CA SER A 19 -7.18 6.72 -4.75
C SER A 19 -7.83 5.37 -5.09
N ARG A 20 -9.01 5.40 -5.73
CA ARG A 20 -9.69 4.20 -6.25
C ARG A 20 -8.81 3.39 -7.21
N GLY A 21 -7.94 4.08 -7.96
CA GLY A 21 -7.03 3.42 -8.89
C GLY A 21 -6.01 2.52 -8.19
N ILE A 22 -5.55 2.91 -6.99
CA ILE A 22 -4.61 2.10 -6.20
C ILE A 22 -5.28 0.88 -5.62
N TRP A 23 -6.53 1.00 -5.18
CA TRP A 23 -7.30 -0.14 -4.68
C TRP A 23 -7.53 -1.17 -5.79
N LEU A 24 -7.88 -0.71 -6.99
CA LEU A 24 -8.02 -1.58 -8.16
C LEU A 24 -6.68 -2.25 -8.51
N ALA A 25 -5.59 -1.48 -8.58
CA ALA A 25 -4.26 -2.01 -8.88
C ALA A 25 -3.82 -3.06 -7.85
N TYR A 26 -4.08 -2.82 -6.57
CA TYR A 26 -3.81 -3.76 -5.48
C TYR A 26 -4.54 -5.10 -5.71
N ILE A 27 -5.85 -5.07 -5.98
CA ILE A 27 -6.65 -6.29 -6.21
C ILE A 27 -6.14 -7.05 -7.43
N ILE A 28 -5.83 -6.33 -8.52
CA ILE A 28 -5.28 -6.92 -9.74
C ILE A 28 -3.92 -7.57 -9.47
N LEU A 29 -3.03 -6.92 -8.71
CA LEU A 29 -1.70 -7.46 -8.40
C LEU A 29 -1.78 -8.71 -7.53
N VAL A 30 -2.66 -8.74 -6.52
CA VAL A 30 -2.90 -9.94 -5.70
C VAL A 30 -3.48 -11.07 -6.55
N GLY A 31 -4.48 -10.76 -7.40
CA GLY A 31 -5.07 -11.74 -8.30
C GLY A 31 -4.07 -12.30 -9.32
N LEU A 32 -3.21 -11.44 -9.87
CA LEU A 32 -2.16 -11.83 -10.81
C LEU A 32 -1.13 -12.74 -10.12
N LEU A 33 -0.68 -12.40 -8.92
CA LEU A 33 0.19 -13.26 -8.11
C LEU A 33 -0.45 -14.65 -7.93
N HIS A 34 -1.73 -14.70 -7.58
CA HIS A 34 -2.44 -15.95 -7.38
C HIS A 34 -2.52 -16.79 -8.67
N VAL A 35 -2.84 -16.17 -9.82
CA VAL A 35 -2.89 -16.84 -11.13
C VAL A 35 -1.50 -17.36 -11.55
N VAL A 36 -0.44 -16.58 -11.31
CA VAL A 36 0.94 -17.04 -11.56
C VAL A 36 1.27 -18.26 -10.71
N LEU A 37 0.91 -18.27 -9.43
CA LEU A 37 1.14 -19.42 -8.56
C LEU A 37 0.30 -20.64 -8.96
N LEU A 38 -0.94 -20.45 -9.40
CA LEU A 38 -1.80 -21.52 -9.95
C LEU A 38 -1.22 -22.15 -11.22
N SER A 39 -0.43 -21.41 -12.00
CA SER A 39 0.19 -21.93 -13.23
C SER A 39 1.33 -22.92 -12.98
N ILE A 40 1.75 -23.12 -11.72
CA ILE A 40 2.84 -24.03 -11.36
C ILE A 40 2.29 -25.46 -11.15
N PRO A 41 2.69 -26.44 -11.97
CA PRO A 41 2.01 -27.74 -12.08
C PRO A 41 2.13 -28.66 -10.85
N PHE A 42 3.02 -28.35 -9.91
CA PHE A 42 3.27 -29.17 -8.72
C PHE A 42 2.68 -28.56 -7.43
N PHE A 43 2.03 -27.40 -7.51
CA PHE A 43 1.38 -26.79 -6.35
C PHE A 43 -0.08 -27.22 -6.26
N SER A 44 -0.48 -27.69 -5.07
CA SER A 44 -1.88 -27.91 -4.76
C SER A 44 -2.59 -26.59 -4.48
N ILE A 45 -3.91 -26.54 -4.69
CA ILE A 45 -4.71 -25.32 -4.45
C ILE A 45 -4.52 -24.75 -3.03
N PRO A 46 -4.50 -25.54 -1.95
CA PRO A 46 -4.21 -25.02 -0.61
C PRO A 46 -2.82 -24.37 -0.50
N VAL A 47 -1.80 -24.99 -1.10
CA VAL A 47 -0.43 -24.44 -1.11
C VAL A 47 -0.39 -23.10 -1.84
N VAL A 48 -1.09 -22.98 -2.97
CA VAL A 48 -1.17 -21.71 -3.71
C VAL A 48 -1.78 -20.60 -2.85
N TRP A 49 -2.89 -20.86 -2.15
CA TRP A 49 -3.49 -19.87 -1.24
C TRP A 49 -2.53 -19.50 -0.10
N THR A 50 -1.89 -20.47 0.53
CA THR A 50 -0.87 -20.22 1.58
C THR A 50 0.26 -19.36 1.04
N LEU A 51 0.81 -19.67 -0.13
CA LEU A 51 1.88 -18.89 -0.74
C LEU A 51 1.41 -17.48 -1.12
N THR A 52 0.20 -17.34 -1.65
CA THR A 52 -0.40 -16.04 -1.98
C THR A 52 -0.48 -15.18 -0.72
N ASN A 53 -1.01 -15.72 0.39
CA ASN A 53 -1.13 -15.02 1.65
C ASN A 53 0.24 -14.67 2.26
N VAL A 54 1.21 -15.59 2.26
CA VAL A 54 2.56 -15.36 2.81
C VAL A 54 3.33 -14.31 2.02
N ILE A 55 3.36 -14.43 0.69
CA ILE A 55 4.05 -13.47 -0.19
C ILE A 55 3.38 -12.10 -0.06
N HIS A 56 2.04 -12.07 -0.02
CA HIS A 56 1.29 -10.84 0.18
C HIS A 56 1.65 -10.16 1.50
N ASN A 57 1.60 -10.88 2.63
CA ASN A 57 1.91 -10.33 3.95
C ASN A 57 3.36 -9.83 4.04
N LEU A 58 4.32 -10.58 3.49
CA LEU A 58 5.72 -10.16 3.47
C LEU A 58 5.92 -8.87 2.67
N ALA A 59 5.35 -8.80 1.47
CA ALA A 59 5.45 -7.62 0.61
C ALA A 59 4.80 -6.39 1.26
N MET A 60 3.60 -6.56 1.84
CA MET A 60 2.91 -5.49 2.56
C MET A 60 3.65 -5.04 3.80
N TYR A 61 4.25 -5.96 4.56
CA TYR A 61 5.05 -5.60 5.73
C TYR A 61 6.26 -4.75 5.35
N VAL A 62 7.00 -5.15 4.31
CA VAL A 62 8.14 -4.36 3.81
C VAL A 62 7.67 -2.98 3.34
N PHE A 63 6.64 -2.91 2.50
CA PHE A 63 6.15 -1.64 1.96
C PHE A 63 5.60 -0.72 3.05
N LEU A 64 4.75 -1.22 3.94
CA LEU A 64 4.06 -0.40 4.93
C LEU A 64 4.93 -0.06 6.14
N HIS A 65 5.75 -0.99 6.61
CA HIS A 65 6.43 -0.88 7.91
C HIS A 65 7.95 -0.76 7.80
N THR A 66 8.55 -0.96 6.62
CA THR A 66 10.01 -0.83 6.46
C THR A 66 10.38 0.37 5.57
N VAL A 67 9.64 0.65 4.50
CA VAL A 67 9.89 1.80 3.63
C VAL A 67 9.58 3.10 4.37
N LYS A 68 10.56 4.03 4.39
CA LYS A 68 10.50 5.32 5.07
C LYS A 68 10.71 6.50 4.13
N GLY A 69 10.34 7.70 4.57
CA GLY A 69 10.48 8.93 3.80
C GLY A 69 9.35 9.15 2.80
N THR A 70 9.47 10.18 1.97
CA THR A 70 8.50 10.50 0.92
C THR A 70 9.01 10.03 -0.44
N PRO A 71 8.11 9.61 -1.35
CA PRO A 71 8.47 9.46 -2.75
C PRO A 71 8.71 10.86 -3.33
N PHE A 72 9.81 11.00 -4.08
CA PHE A 72 10.25 12.23 -4.75
C PHE A 72 10.83 13.32 -3.85
N GLU A 73 11.53 14.28 -4.44
CA GLU A 73 12.00 15.47 -3.74
C GLU A 73 10.80 16.37 -3.42
N THR A 74 10.32 16.28 -2.18
CA THR A 74 9.18 17.09 -1.73
C THR A 74 9.62 18.20 -0.78
N PRO A 75 8.89 19.33 -0.69
CA PRO A 75 9.23 20.44 0.21
C PRO A 75 8.92 20.14 1.69
N ASP A 76 8.94 18.87 2.11
CA ASP A 76 8.57 18.42 3.46
C ASP A 76 9.65 18.72 4.53
N GLN A 77 10.80 19.28 4.14
CA GLN A 77 11.91 19.64 5.02
C GLN A 77 12.36 18.49 5.94
N GLY A 78 12.17 17.23 5.50
CA GLY A 78 12.58 16.03 6.22
C GLY A 78 11.65 15.58 7.34
N LYS A 79 10.44 16.15 7.50
CA LYS A 79 9.49 15.75 8.54
C LYS A 79 9.15 14.26 8.49
N ALA A 80 8.92 13.72 7.29
CA ALA A 80 8.57 12.32 7.09
C ALA A 80 9.79 11.38 6.96
N ARG A 81 11.03 11.88 7.07
CA ARG A 81 12.26 11.11 6.80
C ARG A 81 12.36 9.80 7.59
N LEU A 82 11.89 9.81 8.84
CA LEU A 82 11.96 8.65 9.73
C LEU A 82 10.66 7.85 9.80
N LEU A 83 9.57 8.38 9.22
CA LEU A 83 8.26 7.77 9.27
C LEU A 83 8.13 6.72 8.17
N THR A 84 7.54 5.59 8.52
CA THR A 84 7.16 4.53 7.58
C THR A 84 5.96 4.95 6.74
N HIS A 85 5.72 4.25 5.63
CA HIS A 85 4.54 4.52 4.80
C HIS A 85 3.23 4.39 5.59
N TRP A 86 3.14 3.40 6.50
CA TRP A 86 1.99 3.23 7.40
C TRP A 86 1.78 4.41 8.35
N GLU A 87 2.86 4.95 8.93
CA GLU A 87 2.76 6.08 9.86
C GLU A 87 2.34 7.37 9.15
N GLN A 88 2.78 7.56 7.90
CA GLN A 88 2.44 8.73 7.09
C GLN A 88 1.01 8.71 6.55
N MET A 89 0.47 7.51 6.27
CA MET A 89 -0.83 7.34 5.62
C MET A 89 -1.97 8.05 6.36
N ASP A 90 -2.85 8.73 5.61
CA ASP A 90 -3.98 9.50 6.12
C ASP A 90 -3.60 10.49 7.23
N TYR A 91 -2.40 11.08 7.14
CA TYR A 91 -1.85 11.99 8.15
C TYR A 91 -1.77 11.36 9.55
N GLY A 92 -1.63 10.03 9.64
CA GLY A 92 -1.61 9.30 10.90
C GLY A 92 -2.99 9.02 11.51
N LEU A 93 -4.09 9.46 10.87
CA LEU A 93 -5.44 9.17 11.35
C LEU A 93 -5.71 7.66 11.33
N GLN A 94 -6.19 7.14 12.45
CA GLN A 94 -6.52 5.72 12.59
C GLN A 94 -7.93 5.42 12.06
N PHE A 95 -8.21 4.14 11.78
CA PHE A 95 -9.54 3.64 11.38
C PHE A 95 -10.16 4.28 10.13
N THR A 96 -9.34 4.87 9.27
CA THR A 96 -9.74 5.32 7.92
C THR A 96 -10.06 4.13 7.03
N SER A 97 -10.77 4.38 5.92
CA SER A 97 -11.13 3.34 4.96
C SER A 97 -9.90 2.63 4.39
N SER A 98 -8.85 3.37 4.06
CA SER A 98 -7.59 2.84 3.53
C SER A 98 -6.87 1.94 4.53
N ARG A 99 -6.76 2.37 5.80
CA ARG A 99 -6.17 1.53 6.85
C ARG A 99 -7.00 0.29 7.13
N LYS A 100 -8.33 0.42 7.20
CA LYS A 100 -9.23 -0.73 7.39
C LYS A 100 -9.10 -1.74 6.26
N PHE A 101 -9.05 -1.27 5.02
CA PHE A 101 -8.84 -2.13 3.86
C PHE A 101 -7.56 -2.92 4.00
N LEU A 102 -6.42 -2.26 4.18
CA LEU A 102 -5.11 -2.92 4.28
C LEU A 102 -4.98 -3.86 5.48
N SER A 103 -5.65 -3.56 6.60
CA SER A 103 -5.67 -4.45 7.77
C SER A 103 -6.58 -5.67 7.59
N ILE A 104 -7.67 -5.55 6.83
CA ILE A 104 -8.62 -6.64 6.60
C ILE A 104 -8.14 -7.57 5.48
N SER A 105 -7.44 -7.05 4.47
CA SER A 105 -6.99 -7.83 3.32
C SER A 105 -6.29 -9.15 3.66
N PRO A 106 -5.29 -9.23 4.57
CA PRO A 106 -4.63 -10.49 4.90
C PRO A 106 -5.50 -11.47 5.69
N ILE A 107 -6.64 -11.03 6.23
CA ILE A 107 -7.62 -11.89 6.92
C ILE A 107 -8.56 -12.56 5.90
N VAL A 108 -8.85 -11.85 4.80
CA VAL A 108 -9.71 -12.34 3.71
C VAL A 108 -8.95 -13.27 2.75
N LEU A 109 -7.65 -13.02 2.56
CA LEU A 109 -6.73 -13.82 1.75
C LEU A 109 -6.41 -15.18 2.39
#